data_AF-A0A2G8KHH9-F1
#
_entry.id   AF-A0A2G8KHH9-F1
#
_cell.length_a   1.000
_cell.length_b   1.000
_cell.length_c   1.000
_cell.angle_alpha   90.00
_cell.angle_beta   90.00
_cell.angle_gamma   90.00
#
_symmetry.space_group_name_H-M   'P 1'
#
loop_
_entity.id
_entity.type
_entity.pdbx_description
1 polymer ?
#
loop_
_entity_poly.entity_id
_entity_poly.type
_entity_poly.pdbx_seq_one_letter_code
_entity_poly.pdbx_strand_id
1 'polypeptide(L)'
;MEKNTYITLSNGQKIPSLALGTWQLWSTFNQPGKVEDGFMLSLKALQLDYIDLYLMHTPTAVKYIDDKTLMPPAEDGGPGFALEDVHYIDTWKVHIIEGISC
;
A
#
# COMPACT_ATOMS: atom_id res chain seq x y z
N MET A 1 10.73 -17.60 -10.50
CA MET A 1 11.80 -16.59 -10.55
C MET A 1 12.33 -16.47 -9.14
N GLU A 2 13.61 -16.75 -8.92
CA GLU A 2 14.24 -16.55 -7.62
C GLU A 2 14.17 -15.05 -7.28
N LYS A 3 13.53 -14.71 -6.16
CA LYS A 3 13.51 -13.35 -5.65
C LYS A 3 14.91 -13.03 -5.16
N ASN A 4 15.56 -12.05 -5.77
CA ASN A 4 16.91 -11.67 -5.39
C ASN A 4 16.83 -10.78 -4.14
N THR A 5 16.68 -11.40 -2.97
CA THR A 5 16.48 -10.74 -1.67
C THR A 5 17.68 -9.88 -1.25
N TYR A 6 18.81 -9.96 -1.94
CA TYR A 6 20.04 -9.25 -1.59
C TYR A 6 20.72 -8.61 -2.81
N ILE A 7 21.16 -7.36 -2.65
CA ILE A 7 22.04 -6.66 -3.57
C ILE A 7 23.47 -6.80 -3.03
N THR A 8 24.40 -7.23 -3.88
CA THR A 8 25.83 -7.31 -3.53
C THR A 8 26.51 -6.02 -3.93
N LEU A 9 27.10 -5.32 -2.95
CA LEU A 9 27.86 -4.10 -3.16
C LEU A 9 29.25 -4.41 -3.73
N SER A 10 29.94 -3.40 -4.27
CA SER A 10 31.28 -3.54 -4.86
C SER A 10 32.35 -4.03 -3.87
N ASN A 11 32.10 -3.91 -2.56
CA ASN A 11 32.95 -4.42 -1.48
C ASN A 11 32.61 -5.86 -1.05
N GLY A 12 31.69 -6.55 -1.76
CA GLY A 12 31.25 -7.90 -1.44
C GLY A 12 30.21 -7.99 -0.32
N GLN A 13 29.83 -6.87 0.30
CA GLN A 13 28.82 -6.83 1.35
C GLN A 13 27.43 -6.99 0.72
N LYS A 14 26.62 -7.86 1.32
CA LYS A 14 25.23 -8.09 0.90
C LYS A 14 24.30 -7.24 1.74
N ILE A 15 23.51 -6.40 1.09
CA ILE A 15 22.40 -5.68 1.73
C ILE A 15 21.09 -6.34 1.29
N PRO A 16 20.09 -6.47 2.16
CA PRO A 16 18.76 -6.85 1.70
C PRO A 16 18.31 -5.89 0.60
N SER A 17 17.60 -6.37 -0.42
CA SER A 17 16.94 -5.49 -1.38
C SER A 17 15.82 -4.78 -0.63
N LEU A 18 16.18 -3.70 0.04
CA LEU A 18 15.23 -2.76 0.61
C LEU A 18 14.72 -1.93 -0.54
N ALA A 19 13.42 -1.71 -0.63
CA ALA A 19 12.99 -0.55 -1.38
C ALA A 19 13.33 0.70 -0.57
N LEU A 20 14.48 1.27 -0.89
CA LEU A 20 14.87 2.59 -0.43
C LEU A 20 13.97 3.63 -1.11
N GLY A 21 12.76 3.84 -0.56
CA GLY A 21 11.75 4.74 -1.08
C GLY A 21 10.50 4.75 -0.20
N THR A 22 9.76 5.86 -0.23
CA THR A 22 8.46 5.97 0.44
C THR A 22 7.39 5.36 -0.45
N TRP A 23 6.79 4.26 -0.01
CA TRP A 23 5.63 3.69 -0.71
C TRP A 23 4.35 4.23 -0.13
N GLN A 24 3.34 4.38 -0.98
CA GLN A 24 2.11 5.03 -0.60
C GLN A 24 0.90 4.14 -0.90
N LEU A 25 0.03 4.00 0.09
CA LEU A 25 -1.30 3.40 -0.05
C LEU A 25 -2.16 4.34 -0.88
N TRP A 26 -2.67 3.83 -2.01
CA TRP A 26 -3.58 4.59 -2.85
C TRP A 26 -4.96 4.73 -2.17
N SER A 27 -5.65 5.82 -2.45
CA SER A 27 -6.88 6.22 -1.76
C SER A 27 -8.03 5.22 -1.86
N THR A 28 -8.04 4.36 -2.87
CA THR A 28 -9.04 3.27 -3.03
C THR A 28 -8.88 2.16 -2.00
N PHE A 29 -7.73 2.07 -1.33
CA PHE A 29 -7.45 1.07 -0.31
C PHE A 29 -7.48 1.66 1.11
N ASN A 30 -7.92 2.91 1.27
CA ASN A 30 -8.07 3.56 2.58
C ASN A 30 -9.24 3.01 3.41
N GLN A 31 -10.04 2.07 2.87
CA GLN A 31 -10.99 1.32 3.69
C GLN A 31 -10.24 0.43 4.69
N PRO A 32 -10.64 0.39 5.98
CA PRO A 32 -10.05 -0.44 7.03
C PRO A 32 -9.74 -1.89 6.60
N GLY A 33 -10.66 -2.53 5.87
CA GLY A 33 -10.50 -3.91 5.39
C GLY A 33 -9.67 -4.10 4.12
N LYS A 34 -9.13 -3.02 3.53
CA LYS A 34 -8.40 -3.03 2.25
C LYS A 34 -6.95 -2.59 2.33
N VAL A 35 -6.52 -2.12 3.50
CA VAL A 35 -5.15 -1.68 3.74
C VAL A 35 -4.15 -2.82 3.47
N GLU A 36 -4.43 -4.02 3.96
CA GLU A 36 -3.57 -5.20 3.77
C GLU A 36 -3.49 -5.60 2.30
N ASP A 37 -4.64 -5.64 1.59
CA ASP A 37 -4.70 -5.92 0.16
C ASP A 37 -3.80 -4.96 -0.64
N GLY A 38 -3.91 -3.65 -0.37
CA GLY A 38 -3.10 -2.62 -1.02
C GLY A 38 -1.60 -2.76 -0.73
N PHE A 39 -1.25 -3.11 0.52
CA PHE A 39 0.13 -3.36 0.92
C PHE A 39 0.71 -4.61 0.22
N MET A 40 -0.04 -5.71 0.19
CA MET A 40 0.39 -6.96 -0.46
C MET A 40 0.51 -6.82 -1.97
N LEU A 41 -0.38 -6.04 -2.61
CA LEU A 41 -0.25 -5.67 -4.02
C LEU A 41 1.03 -4.88 -4.27
N SER A 42 1.38 -3.95 -3.37
CA SER A 42 2.61 -3.17 -3.45
C SER A 42 3.86 -4.07 -3.37
N LEU A 43 3.91 -4.96 -2.37
CA LEU A 43 5.00 -5.94 -2.22
C LEU A 43 5.15 -6.82 -3.47
N LYS A 44 4.04 -7.33 -4.01
CA LYS A 44 4.03 -8.17 -5.20
C LYS A 44 4.52 -7.42 -6.44
N ALA A 45 4.08 -6.18 -6.63
CA ALA A 45 4.48 -5.34 -7.76
C ALA A 45 5.97 -5.01 -7.71
N LEU A 46 6.51 -4.78 -6.51
CA LEU A 46 7.91 -4.47 -6.28
C LEU A 46 8.81 -5.71 -6.20
N GLN A 47 8.20 -6.90 -6.11
CA GLN A 47 8.89 -8.18 -5.87
C GLN A 47 9.71 -8.18 -4.58
N LEU A 48 9.15 -7.55 -3.54
CA LEU A 48 9.76 -7.42 -2.23
C LEU A 48 9.00 -8.23 -1.20
N ASP A 49 9.69 -8.60 -0.14
CA ASP A 49 9.10 -9.28 1.02
C ASP A 49 8.89 -8.31 2.20
N TYR A 50 9.42 -7.07 2.10
CA TYR A 50 9.37 -6.07 3.15
C TYR A 50 9.48 -4.63 2.59
N ILE A 51 8.85 -3.68 3.28
CA ILE A 51 8.89 -2.23 3.01
C ILE A 51 9.20 -1.51 4.33
N ASP A 52 10.23 -0.67 4.35
CA ASP A 52 10.62 0.11 5.54
C ASP A 52 9.62 1.21 5.91
N LEU A 53 9.04 1.87 4.93
CA LEU A 53 8.14 3.01 5.13
C LEU A 53 6.96 2.95 4.15
N TYR A 54 5.76 2.78 4.71
CA TYR A 54 4.51 2.77 3.98
C TYR A 54 3.58 3.87 4.51
N LEU A 55 3.21 4.83 3.67
CA LEU A 55 2.42 6.01 4.04
C LEU A 55 1.06 6.00 3.35
N MET A 56 0.13 6.81 3.85
CA MET A 56 -1.14 7.09 3.17
C MET A 56 -0.89 8.16 2.10
N HIS A 57 -1.29 7.92 0.85
CA HIS A 57 -1.08 8.89 -0.24
C HIS A 57 -1.92 10.16 -0.01
N THR A 58 -3.19 10.01 0.37
CA THR A 58 -4.09 11.11 0.76
C THR A 58 -5.03 10.67 1.89
N PRO A 59 -5.42 11.57 2.80
CA PRO A 59 -6.32 11.28 3.92
C PRO A 59 -7.80 11.24 3.52
N THR A 60 -8.10 10.65 2.36
CA THR A 60 -9.45 10.55 1.81
C THR A 60 -9.70 9.13 1.34
N ALA A 61 -10.80 8.51 1.76
CA ALA A 61 -11.19 7.22 1.22
C ALA A 61 -11.96 7.40 -0.10
N VAL A 62 -11.47 6.69 -1.11
CA VAL A 62 -12.13 6.55 -2.41
C VAL A 62 -12.75 5.16 -2.43
N LYS A 63 -13.95 5.05 -2.99
CA LYS A 63 -14.72 3.81 -3.05
C LYS A 63 -13.90 2.71 -3.73
N TYR A 64 -13.70 1.59 -3.05
CA TYR A 64 -13.08 0.42 -3.67
C TYR A 64 -14.08 -0.27 -4.62
N ILE A 65 -13.66 -0.55 -5.86
CA ILE A 65 -14.43 -1.36 -6.83
C ILE A 65 -13.67 -2.66 -7.09
N ASP A 66 -12.44 -2.55 -7.56
CA ASP A 66 -11.48 -3.64 -7.77
C ASP A 66 -10.04 -3.10 -7.76
N ASP A 67 -9.05 -4.00 -7.78
CA ASP A 67 -7.62 -3.65 -7.73
C ASP A 67 -7.11 -2.82 -8.91
N LYS A 68 -7.86 -2.77 -10.02
CA LYS A 68 -7.46 -2.08 -11.26
C LYS A 68 -8.10 -0.70 -11.36
N THR A 69 -9.19 -0.47 -10.63
CA THR A 69 -9.98 0.75 -10.68
C THR A 69 -9.50 1.73 -9.62
N LEU A 70 -8.43 2.46 -9.94
CA LEU A 70 -7.79 3.43 -9.03
C LEU A 70 -8.56 4.75 -8.92
N MET A 71 -9.41 5.06 -9.89
CA MET A 71 -10.10 6.35 -10.03
C MET A 71 -11.57 6.12 -10.41
N PRO A 72 -12.38 5.56 -9.50
CA PRO A 72 -13.81 5.39 -9.75
C PRO A 72 -14.49 6.76 -9.91
N PRO A 73 -15.36 6.94 -10.91
CA PRO A 73 -16.06 8.21 -11.11
C PRO A 73 -17.02 8.50 -9.95
N ALA A 74 -17.30 9.78 -9.71
CA ALA A 74 -18.30 10.20 -8.73
C ALA A 74 -19.68 9.59 -9.03
N GLU A 75 -20.44 9.25 -7.97
CA GLU A 75 -21.74 8.57 -8.10
C GLU A 75 -22.82 9.46 -8.74
N ASP A 76 -22.69 10.78 -8.59
CA ASP A 76 -23.59 11.78 -9.17
C ASP A 76 -23.27 12.11 -10.64
N GLY A 77 -22.25 11.47 -11.21
CA GLY A 77 -21.76 11.77 -12.56
C GLY A 77 -21.05 13.11 -12.69
N GLY A 78 -20.78 13.78 -11.57
CA GLY A 78 -20.04 15.03 -11.49
C GLY A 78 -18.52 14.84 -11.64
N PRO A 79 -17.76 15.95 -11.68
CA PRO A 79 -16.30 15.88 -11.67
C PRO A 79 -15.80 15.37 -10.32
N GLY A 80 -14.95 14.34 -10.32
CA GLY A 80 -14.32 13.81 -9.10
C GLY A 80 -14.37 12.29 -9.01
N PHE A 81 -14.10 11.78 -7.81
CA PHE A 81 -14.12 10.35 -7.51
C PHE A 81 -15.29 9.99 -6.60
N ALA A 82 -15.74 8.74 -6.67
CA ALA A 82 -16.65 8.20 -5.66
C ALA A 82 -15.90 8.15 -4.32
N LEU A 83 -16.29 9.01 -3.37
CA LEU A 83 -15.72 9.04 -2.04
C LEU A 83 -16.51 8.14 -1.10
N GLU A 84 -15.85 7.74 -0.02
CA GLU A 84 -16.47 7.00 1.06
C GLU A 84 -16.23 7.69 2.40
N ASP A 85 -17.22 7.67 3.28
CA ASP A 85 -17.14 8.30 4.59
C ASP A 85 -16.40 7.38 5.56
N VAL A 86 -15.06 7.43 5.46
CA VAL A 86 -14.14 6.70 6.34
C VAL A 86 -13.18 7.70 6.97
N HIS A 87 -13.13 7.68 8.30
CA HIS A 87 -12.15 8.47 9.02
C HIS A 87 -10.76 7.85 8.87
N TYR A 88 -9.77 8.63 8.41
CA TYR A 88 -8.41 8.14 8.13
C TYR A 88 -7.69 7.47 9.32
N ILE A 89 -8.08 7.82 10.55
CA ILE A 89 -7.56 7.13 11.75
C ILE A 89 -8.03 5.67 11.77
N ASP A 90 -9.26 5.40 11.36
CA ASP A 90 -9.82 4.05 11.37
C ASP A 90 -9.17 3.16 10.31
N THR A 91 -8.69 3.74 9.20
CA THR A 91 -7.81 3.07 8.24
C THR A 91 -6.58 2.47 8.93
N TRP A 92 -5.89 3.25 9.76
CA TRP A 92 -4.65 2.81 10.41
C TRP A 92 -4.86 1.99 11.68
N LYS A 93 -5.96 2.18 12.39
CA LYS A 93 -6.28 1.40 13.60
C LYS A 93 -6.35 -0.10 13.34
N VAL A 94 -6.74 -0.53 12.13
CA VAL A 94 -6.80 -1.96 11.78
C VAL A 94 -5.42 -2.63 11.84
N HIS A 95 -4.34 -1.87 11.64
CA HIS A 95 -2.97 -2.39 11.60
C HIS A 95 -2.13 -2.08 12.84
N ILE A 96 -2.67 -1.35 13.84
CA ILE A 96 -2.09 -1.32 15.20
C ILE A 96 -2.56 -2.58 15.93
N ILE A 97 -2.23 -3.75 15.37
CA ILE A 97 -2.48 -5.06 15.98
C ILE A 97 -1.17 -5.84 15.87
N GLU A 98 -0.79 -6.37 17.02
CA GLU A 98 0.46 -7.00 17.38
C GLU A 98 1.02 -7.99 16.35
N GLY A 99 2.33 -7.91 16.10
CA GLY A 99 3.09 -9.04 15.61
C GLY A 99 2.96 -9.31 14.12
N ILE A 100 3.71 -8.54 13.32
CA ILE A 100 4.40 -9.12 12.16
C ILE A 100 5.36 -10.17 12.75
N SER A 101 4.86 -11.40 12.88
CA SER A 101 5.66 -12.58 13.21
C SER A 101 6.69 -12.77 12.11
N CYS A 102 7.94 -12.88 12.52
CA CYS A 102 9.01 -13.49 11.75
C CYS A 102 8.63 -14.90 11.26
#